data_AF-A0A9E3WW11-F1
#
_entry.id   AF-A0A9E3WW11-F1
#
_cell.length_a   1.000
_cell.length_b   1.000
_cell.length_c   1.000
_cell.angle_alpha   90.00
_cell.angle_beta   90.00
_cell.angle_gamma   90.00
#
_symmetry.space_group_name_H-M   'P 1'
#
loop_
_entity.id
_entity.type
_entity.pdbx_description
1 polymer ?
#
loop_
_entity_poly.entity_id
_entity_poly.type
_entity_poly.pdbx_seq_one_letter_code
_entity_poly.pdbx_strand_id
1 'polypeptide(L)'
;GADLALQKLTLPVIHALRQADAAQRRPILDLLENAAASSRVALRSRLEKLGSFDYARAAARKHAELAIAQLAGLEASAALEVLASLPRFVLSRSA
;
A
#
# COMPACT_ATOMS: atom_id res chain seq x y z
N GLY A 1 5.68 -0.77 4.30
CA GLY A 1 4.40 -0.11 4.61
C GLY A 1 3.78 -0.76 5.84
N ALA A 2 3.17 0.02 6.73
CA ALA A 2 2.62 -0.48 8.00
C ALA A 2 1.58 -1.60 7.83
N ASP A 3 0.86 -1.62 6.71
CA ASP A 3 -0.07 -2.68 6.32
C ASP A 3 0.54 -4.10 6.30
N LEU A 4 1.82 -4.24 5.94
CA LEU A 4 2.52 -5.54 6.00
C LEU A 4 2.80 -5.98 7.44
N ALA A 5 3.13 -5.03 8.32
CA ALA A 5 3.41 -5.26 9.74
C ALA A 5 2.13 -5.44 10.56
N LEU A 6 1.06 -4.70 10.21
CA LEU A 6 -0.26 -4.75 10.82
C LEU A 6 -1.17 -5.81 10.18
N GLN A 7 -0.65 -6.59 9.22
CA GLN A 7 -1.35 -7.67 8.52
C GLN A 7 -2.64 -7.24 7.77
N LYS A 8 -2.80 -5.96 7.48
CA LYS A 8 -3.95 -5.40 6.76
C LYS A 8 -3.56 -5.13 5.32
N LEU A 9 -3.71 -6.12 4.44
CA LEU A 9 -3.34 -6.02 3.01
C LEU A 9 -4.40 -5.28 2.17
N THR A 10 -5.01 -4.22 2.70
CA THR A 10 -6.25 -3.62 2.18
C THR A 10 -6.09 -3.10 0.74
N LEU A 11 -5.18 -2.15 0.50
CA LEU A 11 -4.97 -1.61 -0.85
C LEU A 11 -4.50 -2.68 -1.86
N PRO A 12 -3.53 -3.56 -1.52
CA PRO A 12 -3.18 -4.67 -2.38
C PRO A 12 -4.35 -5.59 -2.74
N VAL A 13 -5.25 -5.89 -1.79
CA VAL A 13 -6.44 -6.73 -2.00
C VAL A 13 -7.45 -6.04 -2.91
N ILE A 14 -7.74 -4.76 -2.69
CA ILE A 14 -8.64 -3.99 -3.54
C ILE A 14 -8.13 -3.98 -4.99
N HIS A 15 -6.83 -3.76 -5.18
CA HIS A 15 -6.21 -3.82 -6.51
C HIS A 15 -6.32 -5.21 -7.14
N ALA A 16 -5.98 -6.26 -6.38
CA ALA A 16 -6.05 -7.63 -6.88
C ALA A 16 -7.46 -8.02 -7.31
N LEU A 17 -8.48 -7.65 -6.54
CA LEU A 17 -9.88 -7.91 -6.88
C LEU A 17 -10.36 -7.13 -8.10
N ARG A 18 -9.75 -5.97 -8.41
CA ARG A 18 -10.05 -5.19 -9.62
C ARG A 18 -9.40 -5.78 -10.88
N GLN A 19 -8.23 -6.40 -10.75
CA GLN A 19 -7.49 -6.96 -11.88
C GLN A 19 -7.77 -8.44 -12.14
N ALA A 20 -8.19 -9.18 -11.12
CA ALA A 20 -8.45 -10.61 -11.21
C ALA A 20 -9.64 -10.91 -12.14
N ASP A 21 -9.47 -11.89 -13.01
CA ASP A 21 -10.58 -12.50 -13.75
C ASP A 21 -11.50 -13.31 -12.80
N ALA A 22 -12.60 -13.83 -13.35
CA ALA A 22 -13.56 -14.61 -12.56
C ALA A 22 -12.93 -15.85 -11.89
N ALA A 23 -11.96 -16.51 -12.53
CA ALA A 23 -11.29 -17.71 -12.01
C ALA A 23 -10.26 -17.37 -10.92
N GLN A 24 -9.65 -16.18 -10.98
CA GLN A 24 -8.68 -15.69 -10.01
C GLN A 24 -9.35 -15.05 -8.79
N ARG A 25 -10.52 -14.43 -8.98
CA ARG A 25 -11.24 -13.68 -7.95
C ARG A 25 -11.74 -14.58 -6.82
N ARG A 26 -12.35 -15.72 -7.14
CA ARG A 26 -12.91 -16.64 -6.14
C ARG A 26 -11.85 -17.17 -5.15
N PRO A 27 -10.69 -17.68 -5.60
CA PRO A 27 -9.61 -18.08 -4.69
C PRO A 27 -9.10 -16.95 -3.79
N ILE A 28 -9.08 -15.69 -4.25
CA ILE A 28 -8.66 -14.55 -3.42
C ILE A 28 -9.68 -14.31 -2.30
N LEU A 29 -10.98 -14.39 -2.59
CA LEU A 29 -12.04 -14.23 -1.60
C LEU A 29 -12.01 -15.37 -0.56
N ASP A 30 -11.89 -16.62 -1.01
CA ASP A 30 -11.83 -17.78 -0.11
C ASP A 30 -10.62 -17.69 0.86
N LEU A 31 -9.49 -17.16 0.39
CA LEU A 31 -8.31 -16.92 1.22
C LEU A 31 -8.47 -15.76 2.22
N LEU A 32 -9.33 -14.78 1.92
CA LEU A 32 -9.63 -13.66 2.83
C LEU A 32 -10.60 -14.09 3.95
N GLU A 33 -11.51 -15.02 3.67
CA GLU A 33 -12.43 -15.59 4.65
C GLU A 33 -11.72 -16.50 5.67
N ASN A 34 -10.57 -17.07 5.29
CA ASN A 34 -9.78 -17.98 6.12
C ASN A 34 -8.59 -17.29 6.80
N ALA A 35 -8.66 -17.10 8.12
CA ALA A 35 -7.60 -16.45 8.90
C ALA A 35 -6.31 -17.29 9.13
N ALA A 36 -6.24 -18.50 8.59
CA ALA A 36 -5.10 -19.39 8.76
C ALA A 36 -3.78 -18.78 8.23
N ALA A 37 -2.65 -19.13 8.86
CA ALA A 37 -1.33 -18.64 8.44
C ALA A 37 -0.98 -19.06 7.00
N SER A 38 -1.32 -20.30 6.61
CA SER A 38 -1.16 -20.81 5.24
C SER A 38 -1.97 -20.00 4.23
N SER A 39 -3.21 -19.63 4.56
CA SER A 39 -4.06 -18.79 3.72
C SER A 39 -3.44 -17.41 3.48
N ARG A 40 -2.80 -16.83 4.49
CA ARG A 40 -2.10 -15.54 4.37
C ARG A 40 -0.87 -15.61 3.46
N VAL A 41 -0.09 -16.69 3.53
CA VAL A 41 1.05 -16.90 2.62
C VAL A 41 0.57 -17.07 1.18
N ALA A 42 -0.47 -17.88 0.97
CA ALA A 42 -1.06 -18.08 -0.35
C ALA A 42 -1.66 -16.78 -0.92
N LEU A 43 -2.34 -15.98 -0.09
CA LEU A 43 -2.86 -14.68 -0.47
C LEU A 43 -1.74 -13.75 -0.89
N ARG A 44 -0.67 -13.63 -0.09
CA ARG A 44 0.50 -12.79 -0.41
C ARG A 44 1.07 -13.16 -1.77
N SER A 45 1.29 -14.45 -2.05
CA SER A 45 1.83 -14.89 -3.34
C SER A 45 0.93 -14.49 -4.52
N ARG A 46 -0.40 -14.58 -4.37
CA ARG A 46 -1.34 -14.13 -5.41
C ARG A 46 -1.31 -12.62 -5.62
N LEU A 47 -1.28 -11.84 -4.54
CA LEU A 47 -1.18 -10.38 -4.62
C LEU A 47 0.11 -9.92 -5.30
N GLU A 48 1.21 -10.63 -5.06
CA GLU A 48 2.50 -10.37 -5.72
C GLU A 48 2.44 -10.66 -7.22
N LYS A 49 1.87 -11.79 -7.63
CA LYS A 49 1.67 -12.12 -9.06
C LYS A 49 0.79 -11.11 -9.81
N LEU A 50 -0.15 -10.47 -9.10
CA LEU A 50 -1.02 -9.43 -9.65
C LEU A 50 -0.41 -8.02 -9.56
N GLY A 51 0.85 -7.87 -9.12
CA GLY A 51 1.52 -6.57 -9.00
C GLY A 51 0.90 -5.64 -7.94
N SER A 52 0.08 -6.18 -7.03
CA SER A 52 -0.70 -5.37 -6.09
C SER A 52 0.15 -4.66 -5.03
N PHE A 53 1.32 -5.20 -4.69
CA PHE A 53 2.25 -4.52 -3.79
C PHE A 53 2.91 -3.31 -4.46
N ASP A 54 3.24 -3.41 -5.75
CA ASP A 54 3.78 -2.29 -6.52
C ASP A 54 2.73 -1.21 -6.71
N TYR A 55 1.48 -1.59 -6.98
CA TYR A 55 0.36 -0.65 -7.01
C TYR A 55 0.23 0.12 -5.69
N ALA A 56 0.24 -0.58 -4.55
CA ALA A 56 0.13 0.07 -3.24
C ALA A 56 1.33 1.00 -2.95
N ARG A 57 2.55 0.58 -3.32
CA ARG A 57 3.75 1.43 -3.22
C ARG A 57 3.65 2.67 -4.11
N ALA A 58 3.17 2.53 -5.34
CA ALA A 58 2.99 3.65 -6.26
C ALA A 58 1.93 4.63 -5.76
N ALA A 59 0.81 4.12 -5.22
CA ALA A 59 -0.21 4.95 -4.59
C ALA A 59 0.36 5.73 -3.40
N ALA A 60 1.15 5.09 -2.53
CA ALA A 60 1.81 5.76 -1.42
C ALA A 60 2.75 6.87 -1.89
N ARG A 61 3.57 6.62 -2.92
CA ARG A 61 4.45 7.63 -3.54
C ARG A 61 3.66 8.82 -4.08
N LYS A 62 2.62 8.56 -4.86
CA LYS A 62 1.75 9.59 -5.41
C LYS A 62 1.16 10.48 -4.31
N HIS A 63 0.64 9.89 -3.23
CA HIS A 63 0.08 10.68 -2.14
C HIS A 63 1.13 11.49 -1.37
N ALA A 64 2.35 10.97 -1.21
CA ALA A 64 3.44 11.72 -0.62
C ALA A 64 3.86 12.93 -1.47
N GLU A 65 3.97 12.74 -2.79
CA GLU A 65 4.28 13.82 -3.74
C GLU A 65 3.19 14.90 -3.72
N LEU A 66 1.91 14.50 -3.75
CA LEU A 66 0.79 15.42 -3.63
C LEU A 66 0.83 16.20 -2.30
N ALA A 67 1.11 15.53 -1.19
CA ALA A 67 1.21 16.18 0.11
C ALA A 67 2.32 17.24 0.14
N ILE A 68 3.49 16.95 -0.44
CA ILE A 68 4.60 17.92 -0.55
C ILE A 68 4.22 19.07 -1.48
N ALA A 69 3.57 18.79 -2.61
CA ALA A 69 3.13 19.82 -3.55
C ALA A 69 2.12 20.81 -2.94
N GLN A 70 1.25 20.34 -2.03
CA GLN A 70 0.28 21.19 -1.32
C GLN A 70 0.94 22.16 -0.32
N LEU A 71 2.23 21.98 0.00
CA LEU A 71 2.99 22.92 0.83
C LEU A 71 3.54 24.11 0.04
N ALA A 72 3.44 24.09 -1.30
CA ALA A 72 3.92 25.18 -2.14
C ALA A 72 3.18 26.49 -1.84
N GLY A 73 3.93 27.58 -1.73
CA GLY A 73 3.38 28.92 -1.46
C GLY A 73 3.22 29.27 0.02
N LEU A 74 3.51 28.35 0.94
CA LEU A 74 3.63 28.65 2.36
C LEU A 74 4.99 29.31 2.65
N GLU A 75 5.02 30.20 3.65
CA GLU A 75 6.27 30.83 4.10
C GLU A 75 7.25 29.78 4.65
N ALA A 76 8.51 29.91 4.23
CA ALA A 76 9.57 29.00 4.66
C ALA A 76 9.77 29.09 6.17
N SER A 77 9.74 27.94 6.84
CA SER A 77 9.97 27.82 8.28
C SER A 77 10.51 26.43 8.61
N ALA A 78 11.17 26.30 9.76
CA ALA A 78 11.63 25.00 10.25
C ALA A 78 10.48 23.98 10.39
N ALA A 79 9.28 24.45 10.76
CA ALA A 79 8.09 23.59 10.83
C ALA A 79 7.68 23.07 9.44
N LEU A 80 7.74 23.92 8.41
CA LEU A 80 7.43 23.53 7.03
C LEU A 80 8.43 22.51 6.48
N GLU A 81 9.71 22.68 6.79
CA GLU A 81 10.76 21.73 6.40
C GLU A 81 10.54 20.35 7.04
N VAL A 82 10.24 20.32 8.34
CA VAL A 82 9.92 19.06 9.04
C VAL A 82 8.68 18.42 8.43
N LEU A 83 7.62 19.19 8.19
CA LEU A 83 6.37 18.70 7.59
C LEU A 83 6.61 18.11 6.18
N ALA A 84 7.45 18.75 5.37
CA ALA A 84 7.83 18.27 4.03
C ALA A 84 8.74 17.02 4.08
N SER A 85 9.43 16.77 5.19
CA SER A 85 10.30 15.59 5.36
C SER A 85 9.51 14.32 5.69
N LEU A 86 8.37 14.44 6.39
CA LEU A 86 7.59 13.30 6.89
C LEU A 86 7.13 12.33 5.79
N PRO A 87 6.57 12.78 4.64
CA PRO A 87 6.14 11.85 3.60
C PRO A 87 7.30 11.04 3.02
N ARG A 88 8.47 11.68 2.86
CA ARG A 88 9.70 11.02 2.37
C ARG A 88 10.17 9.96 3.36
N PHE A 89 10.21 10.30 4.65
CA PHE A 89 10.57 9.37 5.73
C PHE A 89 9.63 8.14 5.78
N VAL A 90 8.32 8.36 5.65
CA VAL A 90 7.32 7.28 5.68
C VAL A 90 7.47 6.32 4.50
N LEU A 91 7.98 6.79 3.36
CA LEU A 91 8.26 5.96 2.18
C LEU A 91 9.61 5.23 2.27
N SER A 92 10.62 5.84 2.88
CA SER A 92 11.97 5.27 2.99
C SER A 92 12.12 4.28 4.12
N ARG A 93 11.22 4.29 5.11
CA ARG A 93 11.26 3.30 6.20
C ARG A 93 11.02 1.88 5.65
N SER A 94 12.02 1.03 5.80
CA SER A 94 11.87 -0.41 5.66
C SER A 94 10.91 -0.92 6.73
N ALA A 95 9.97 -1.79 6.34
CA ALA A 95 9.07 -2.48 7.27
C ALA A 95 9.75 -3.73 7.84
#